data_AF-A0A920LTN7-F1
#
_entry.id   AF-A0A920LTN7-F1
#
_cell.length_a   1.000
_cell.length_b   1.000
_cell.length_c   1.000
_cell.angle_alpha   90.00
_cell.angle_beta   90.00
_cell.angle_gamma   90.00
#
_symmetry.space_group_name_H-M   'P 1'
#
loop_
_entity.id
_entity.type
_entity.pdbx_description
1 polymer ?
#
loop_
_entity_poly.entity_id
_entity_poly.type
_entity_poly.pdbx_seq_one_letter_code
_entity_poly.pdbx_strand_id
1 'polypeptide(L)' 'MTDNLFLTDSVVLGVIVSAHGLKGQFKVKSFTKPPENLFAYGNVKLESGEELSLRLVSKHRELLICAAQK' A
#
# COMPACT_ATOMS: atom_id res chain seq x y z
N MET A 1 -8.37 -11.07 31.20
CA MET A 1 -9.11 -10.54 30.04
C MET A 1 -8.10 -10.45 28.92
N THR A 2 -8.38 -11.21 27.88
CA THR A 2 -7.51 -11.60 26.77
C THR A 2 -7.14 -10.45 25.86
N ASP A 3 -5.87 -10.32 25.51
CA ASP A 3 -5.48 -9.91 24.17
C ASP A 3 -4.29 -10.77 23.76
N ASN A 4 -4.60 -11.86 23.04
CA ASN A 4 -3.62 -12.53 22.19
C ASN A 4 -3.20 -11.50 21.14
N LEU A 5 -2.16 -10.72 21.43
CA LEU A 5 -1.38 -10.07 20.39
C LEU A 5 -0.75 -11.19 19.59
N PHE A 6 -1.47 -11.66 18.56
CA PHE A 6 -0.84 -12.27 17.41
C PHE A 6 0.21 -11.27 16.94
N LEU A 7 1.47 -11.55 17.24
CA LEU A 7 2.61 -10.81 16.74
C LEU A 7 2.71 -11.12 15.25
N THR A 8 1.85 -10.52 14.44
CA THR A 8 2.09 -10.42 13.02
C THR A 8 3.30 -9.50 12.87
N ASP A 9 4.44 -10.02 12.42
CA ASP A 9 5.68 -9.27 12.12
C ASP A 9 5.50 -8.17 11.03
N SER A 10 4.26 -7.89 10.64
CA SER A 10 3.86 -6.97 9.58
C SER A 10 3.05 -5.82 10.15
N VAL A 11 3.33 -4.61 9.67
CA VAL A 11 2.54 -3.41 9.95
C VAL A 11 1.77 -3.00 8.70
N VAL A 12 0.51 -2.60 8.88
CA VAL A 12 -0.30 -2.09 7.78
C VAL A 12 0.17 -0.69 7.39
N LEU A 13 0.68 -0.55 6.16
CA LEU A 13 1.20 0.72 5.65
C LEU A 13 0.15 1.58 4.91
N GLY A 14 -0.97 0.98 4.51
CA GLY A 14 -2.04 1.65 3.77
C GLY A 14 -3.09 0.69 3.23
N VAL A 15 -4.04 1.22 2.46
CA VAL A 15 -5.14 0.47 1.86
C VAL A 15 -5.37 0.86 0.40
N ILE A 16 -5.62 -0.13 -0.46
CA ILE A 16 -6.04 0.08 -1.84
C ILE A 16 -7.53 0.44 -1.83
N VAL A 17 -7.88 1.64 -2.29
CA VAL A 17 -9.25 2.17 -2.19
C VAL A 17 -10.05 2.01 -3.48
N SER A 18 -9.40 1.95 -4.64
CA SER A 18 -10.06 1.79 -5.94
C SER A 18 -9.05 1.54 -7.07
N ALA A 19 -9.52 0.96 -8.17
CA ALA A 19 -8.79 0.96 -9.44
C ALA A 19 -8.66 2.38 -10.03
N HIS A 20 -7.65 2.60 -10.86
CA HIS A 20 -7.37 3.86 -11.53
C HIS A 20 -7.02 3.66 -13.01
N GLY A 21 -7.90 4.14 -13.90
CA GLY A 21 -7.67 4.10 -15.34
C GLY A 21 -7.58 2.68 -15.92
N LEU A 22 -7.09 2.59 -17.17
CA LEU A 22 -6.99 1.32 -17.92
C LEU A 22 -5.59 0.69 -17.87
N LYS A 23 -4.60 1.38 -17.29
CA LYS A 23 -3.20 0.94 -17.24
C LYS A 23 -2.89 0.06 -16.03
N GLY A 24 -3.90 -0.53 -15.40
CA GLY A 24 -3.73 -1.34 -14.18
C GLY A 24 -3.21 -0.54 -12.99
N GLN A 25 -3.47 0.77 -12.94
CA GLN A 25 -3.09 1.59 -11.79
C GLN A 25 -4.19 1.49 -10.72
N PHE A 26 -3.85 1.84 -9.49
CA PHE A 26 -4.79 1.80 -8.37
C PHE A 26 -4.48 2.93 -7.39
N LYS A 27 -5.49 3.37 -6.66
CA LYS A 27 -5.37 4.40 -5.64
C LYS A 27 -5.09 3.76 -4.30
N VAL A 28 -4.13 4.29 -3.58
CA VAL A 28 -3.73 3.86 -2.23
C VAL A 28 -3.88 5.03 -1.27
N LYS A 29 -4.53 4.80 -0.15
CA LYS A 29 -4.46 5.68 1.02
C LYS A 29 -3.31 5.18 1.89
N SER A 30 -2.23 5.97 1.98
CA SER A 30 -1.11 5.64 2.87
C SER A 30 -1.38 6.10 4.30
N PHE A 31 -0.90 5.31 5.26
CA PHE A 31 -0.88 5.66 6.69
C PHE A 31 0.48 6.20 7.13
N THR A 32 1.47 6.22 6.22
CA THR A 32 2.79 6.79 6.48
C THR A 32 2.77 8.31 6.42
N LYS A 33 3.75 8.95 7.07
CA LYS A 33 3.94 10.40 7.01
C LYS A 33 5.40 10.75 6.66
N PRO A 34 5.64 11.50 5.56
CA PRO A 34 4.65 11.89 4.55
C PRO A 34 4.14 10.65 3.75
N PRO A 35 2.98 10.71 3.06
CA PRO A 35 2.38 9.53 2.41
C PRO A 35 3.30 8.79 1.44
N GLU A 36 4.25 9.51 0.83
CA GLU A 36 5.21 8.95 -0.11
C GLU A 36 6.24 8.02 0.57
N ASN A 37 6.35 8.04 1.90
CA ASN A 37 7.21 7.11 2.64
C ASN A 37 6.77 5.65 2.48
N LEU A 38 5.56 5.38 2.02
CA LEU A 38 5.11 4.04 1.64
C LEU A 38 6.11 3.33 0.72
N PHE A 39 6.72 4.05 -0.24
CA PHE A 39 7.61 3.45 -1.24
C PHE A 39 9.03 3.18 -0.72
N ALA A 40 9.37 3.64 0.49
CA ALA A 40 10.67 3.39 1.10
C ALA A 40 10.79 1.99 1.76
N TYR A 41 9.65 1.32 2.01
CA TYR A 41 9.61 0.01 2.65
C TYR A 41 10.00 -1.16 1.72
N GLY A 42 10.03 -0.94 0.40
CA GLY A 42 10.30 -1.98 -0.59
C GLY A 42 9.04 -2.78 -0.96
N ASN A 43 9.17 -4.09 -1.13
CA ASN A 43 8.05 -4.97 -1.48
C ASN A 43 7.05 -5.00 -0.33
N VAL A 44 5.77 -4.83 -0.67
CA VAL A 44 4.68 -4.91 0.31
C VAL A 44 3.89 -6.19 0.10
N LYS A 45 3.37 -6.74 1.19
CA LYS A 45 2.52 -7.92 1.16
C LYS A 45 1.05 -7.50 1.20
N LEU A 46 0.26 -8.05 0.29
CA LEU A 46 -1.20 -7.92 0.31
C LEU A 46 -1.82 -8.91 1.29
N GLU A 47 -3.06 -8.66 1.69
CA GLU A 47 -3.82 -9.58 2.55
C GLU A 47 -4.00 -10.97 1.91
N SER A 48 -4.03 -11.04 0.56
CA SER A 48 -4.04 -12.29 -0.20
C SER A 48 -2.77 -13.13 -0.04
N GLY A 49 -1.69 -12.56 0.52
CA GLY A 49 -0.38 -13.18 0.61
C GLY A 49 0.56 -12.88 -0.54
N GLU A 50 0.07 -12.22 -1.61
CA GLU A 50 0.88 -11.80 -2.75
C GLU A 50 1.83 -10.66 -2.37
N GLU A 51 3.07 -10.72 -2.85
CA GLU A 51 4.03 -9.63 -2.74
C GLU A 51 3.97 -8.72 -3.96
N LEU A 52 3.98 -7.42 -3.72
CA LEU A 52 3.86 -6.41 -4.75
C LEU A 52 4.95 -5.36 -4.59
N SER A 53 5.69 -5.09 -5.67
CA SER A 53 6.53 -3.90 -5.75
C SER A 53 5.71 -2.72 -6.24
N LEU A 54 5.68 -1.65 -5.46
CA LEU A 54 4.88 -0.46 -5.74
C LEU A 54 5.72 0.64 -6.37
N ARG A 55 5.18 1.27 -7.41
CA ARG A 55 5.72 2.52 -7.95
C ARG A 55 4.71 3.64 -7.88
N LEU A 56 5.14 4.81 -7.43
CA LEU A 56 4.37 6.05 -7.49
C LEU A 56 4.24 6.51 -8.94
N VAL A 57 3.01 6.69 -9.42
CA VAL A 57 2.71 7.30 -10.72
C VAL A 57 2.41 8.78 -10.53
N SER A 58 1.52 9.11 -9.59
CA SER A 58 1.14 10.48 -9.27
C SER A 58 0.42 10.56 -7.92
N LYS A 59 0.18 11.77 -7.44
CA LYS A 59 -0.60 12.04 -6.23
C LYS A 59 -1.89 12.75 -6.61
N HIS A 60 -3.01 12.32 -6.04
CA HIS A 60 -4.31 12.95 -6.26
C HIS A 60 -5.01 13.15 -4.91
N ARG A 61 -5.04 14.40 -4.44
CA ARG A 61 -5.50 14.78 -3.09
C ARG A 61 -4.67 14.04 -2.03
N GLU A 62 -5.33 13.29 -1.14
CA GLU A 62 -4.71 12.49 -0.09
C GLU A 62 -4.36 11.06 -0.54
N LEU A 63 -4.60 10.73 -1.82
CA LEU A 63 -4.38 9.39 -2.37
C LEU A 63 -3.15 9.36 -3.28
N LEU A 64 -2.45 8.24 -3.23
CA LEU A 64 -1.35 7.92 -4.13
C LEU A 64 -1.88 7.07 -5.27
N ILE A 65 -1.58 7.43 -6.51
CA ILE A 65 -1.85 6.58 -7.67
C ILE A 65 -0.60 5.73 -7.88
N CYS A 66 -0.76 4.44 -7.69
CA CYS A 66 0.30 3.44 -7.74
C CYS A 66 0.12 2.51 -8.93
N ALA A 67 1.22 1.94 -9.40
CA ALA A 67 1.24 0.81 -10.31
C ALA A 67 2.08 -0.31 -9.71
N ALA A 68 1.72 -1.55 -10.01
CA ALA A 68 2.55 -2.71 -9.72
C ALA A 68 3.75 -2.75 -10.68
N GLN A 69 4.95 -2.99 -10.16
CA GLN A 69 6.11 -3.35 -10.97
C GLN A 69 6.22 -4.87 -11.06
N LYS A 70 6.59 -5.36 -12.25
CA LYS A 70 7.03 -6.74 -12.44
C LYS A 70 8.50 -6.86 -12.06
#